data_AF-A0A1Q9GG09-F1
#
_entry.id   AF-A0A1Q9GG09-F1
#
_cell.length_a   1.000
_cell.length_b   1.000
_cell.length_c   1.000
_cell.angle_alpha   90.00
_cell.angle_beta   90.00
_cell.angle_gamma   90.00
#
_symmetry.space_group_name_H-M   'P 1'
#
loop_
_entity.id
_entity.type
_entity.pdbx_description
1 polymer ?
#
loop_
_entity_poly.entity_id
_entity_poly.type
_entity_poly.pdbx_seq_one_letter_code
_entity_poly.pdbx_strand_id
1 'polypeptide(L)'
;MAMSKLSCIGLVLMVTCTQAVSAESLPSSSPHLAVGASLQQPAEDVLQQHKAKQWVLEIANDVSAIRYIDKLAQLYHAIGYTPLWQDTFTANEFEEQLRLLAQSGVSADYTRRYTLLQHFKNSNDWRQYDLLATDSLLAYMSYIESLPEFGRGWLFGAGVEPRLPAPSSVGLERLLSAVEVDRLRFFVAGLKPADDRYTQIQLAIKELEQAASQRWPGFYQQGIIRLGTRLKNPDGLITILENLGDLQDYEAEQLREAKVRTYNIDLVNAIKSFQQRHGLKVDGTIGPKTRYWLAMPAKERIRLLALNAQRLHLWPAVHPSMLVVNIPDYELTLWLDNKHVLDSKVIVGRPSRRTPLMTSTVASVVFNPYWNVPISIMRKDILPKARYDRGYLYRNDFRVIRSWTSSEQIPIHTIDWRIVNAKAFPYRLRQKPGKKNALGRFKFNIPNDNSIYLHDTPAKSLFNKDERAFSSGCIRVEHADDLAMILLTYSGVTEQRVNELKARTKTKTIGLNSRVKVHLIYQTAWVDNQGQVNFRDDVYSYDRMSEMSQKEEKFTIIYHE
;
A
#
# COMPACT_ATOMS: atom_id res chain seq x y z
N MET A 1 -53.45 31.67 15.82
CA MET A 1 -52.46 31.71 16.91
C MET A 1 -51.11 32.02 16.30
N ALA A 2 -50.53 33.15 16.71
CA ALA A 2 -49.36 33.76 16.13
C ALA A 2 -48.06 33.06 16.53
N MET A 3 -47.08 33.03 15.64
CA MET A 3 -45.67 32.99 16.03
C MET A 3 -44.88 34.03 15.25
N SER A 4 -44.12 34.79 16.03
CA SER A 4 -43.46 36.05 15.75
C SER A 4 -42.12 35.88 15.04
N LYS A 5 -41.85 36.83 14.14
CA LYS A 5 -40.53 37.16 13.60
C LYS A 5 -39.60 37.68 14.70
N LEU A 6 -38.32 37.32 14.65
CA LEU A 6 -37.24 38.16 15.15
C LEU A 6 -36.06 38.10 14.18
N SER A 7 -35.67 39.31 13.76
CA SER A 7 -34.56 39.67 12.90
C SER A 7 -33.37 40.05 13.78
N CYS A 8 -32.16 39.63 13.43
CA CYS A 8 -30.92 40.18 13.98
C CYS A 8 -30.02 40.66 12.85
N ILE A 9 -29.85 41.98 12.82
CA ILE A 9 -28.86 42.75 12.07
C ILE A 9 -27.56 42.72 12.89
N GLY A 10 -26.41 42.50 12.24
CA GLY A 10 -25.10 42.54 12.86
C GLY A 10 -24.05 43.10 11.89
N LEU A 11 -23.60 44.30 12.20
CA LEU A 11 -22.70 45.21 11.48
C LEU A 11 -21.31 44.59 11.19
N VAL A 12 -20.77 44.81 9.98
CA VAL A 12 -19.36 44.58 9.63
C VAL A 12 -18.60 45.89 9.86
N LEU A 13 -17.61 45.87 10.75
CA LEU A 13 -16.64 46.96 10.91
C LEU A 13 -15.24 46.44 10.53
N MET A 14 -14.70 46.94 9.41
CA MET A 14 -13.28 46.83 9.09
C MET A 14 -12.50 47.90 9.86
N VAL A 15 -11.41 47.52 10.52
CA VAL A 15 -10.41 48.47 11.02
C VAL A 15 -9.05 48.07 10.47
N THR A 16 -8.57 48.86 9.51
CA THR A 16 -7.18 48.94 9.08
C THR A 16 -6.44 49.92 9.99
N CYS A 17 -5.27 49.55 10.52
CA CYS A 17 -4.39 50.48 11.21
C CYS A 17 -2.99 50.45 10.61
N THR A 18 -2.68 51.50 9.86
CA THR A 18 -1.33 51.90 9.41
C THR A 18 -0.96 53.16 10.18
N GLN A 19 0.19 53.21 10.84
CA GLN A 19 0.83 54.48 11.19
C GLN A 19 2.34 54.38 11.08
N ALA A 20 2.89 55.36 10.36
CA ALA A 20 4.29 55.74 10.30
C ALA A 20 4.38 57.15 10.92
N VAL A 21 5.43 57.44 11.70
CA VAL A 21 5.93 58.81 11.93
C VAL A 21 7.44 58.76 12.18
N SER A 22 8.15 59.71 11.55
CA SER A 22 9.61 59.91 11.55
C SER A 22 10.06 60.96 12.58
N ALA A 23 11.28 60.73 13.10
CA ALA A 23 12.40 61.62 13.48
C ALA A 23 12.22 63.09 13.95
N GLU A 24 12.86 63.42 15.09
CA GLU A 24 13.71 64.62 15.30
C GLU A 24 14.65 64.43 16.54
N SER A 25 15.65 65.31 16.74
CA SER A 25 17.10 65.01 16.98
C SER A 25 17.79 65.49 18.30
N LEU A 26 18.85 64.75 18.73
CA LEU A 26 20.17 65.09 19.39
C LEU A 26 20.23 65.78 20.80
N PRO A 27 21.35 65.78 21.60
CA PRO A 27 22.72 65.20 21.44
C PRO A 27 23.38 64.46 22.65
N SER A 28 24.49 63.77 22.35
CA SER A 28 25.73 63.47 23.14
C SER A 28 25.75 63.27 24.68
N SER A 29 26.17 62.08 25.11
CA SER A 29 27.30 61.89 26.05
C SER A 29 27.74 60.42 26.08
N SER A 30 29.02 60.15 25.78
CA SER A 30 29.71 58.93 26.24
C SER A 30 30.04 59.13 27.73
N PRO A 31 30.08 58.09 28.59
CA PRO A 31 31.24 57.18 28.56
C PRO A 31 30.99 55.74 29.04
N HIS A 32 32.05 54.93 28.88
CA HIS A 32 32.36 53.65 29.54
C HIS A 32 31.75 52.36 29.00
N LEU A 33 32.57 51.71 28.17
CA LEU A 33 32.74 50.26 28.12
C LEU A 33 32.80 49.65 29.53
N ALA A 34 31.84 48.78 29.82
CA ALA A 34 32.06 47.60 30.65
C ALA A 34 31.66 46.38 29.81
N VAL A 35 32.67 45.81 29.15
CA VAL A 35 32.63 44.49 28.52
C VAL A 35 32.48 43.47 29.64
N GLY A 36 31.41 42.70 29.62
CA GLY A 36 31.13 41.70 30.64
C GLY A 36 29.87 40.90 30.36
N ALA A 37 29.73 40.33 29.16
CA ALA A 37 28.72 39.31 28.89
C ALA A 37 29.25 38.27 27.90
N SER A 38 29.54 37.08 28.47
CA SER A 38 29.46 35.75 27.87
C SER A 38 30.37 35.39 26.68
N LEU A 39 31.63 35.03 27.00
CA LEU A 39 32.41 34.04 26.23
C LEU A 39 32.38 32.63 26.87
N GLN A 40 31.68 32.46 28.00
CA GLN A 40 31.64 31.20 28.76
C GLN A 40 30.51 30.25 28.34
N GLN A 41 29.38 30.76 27.83
CA GLN A 41 28.24 29.91 27.43
C GLN A 41 28.56 28.87 26.33
N PRO A 42 29.35 29.17 25.27
CA PRO A 42 29.67 28.17 24.25
C PRO A 42 30.57 27.04 24.76
N ALA A 43 31.52 27.36 25.66
CA ALA A 43 32.46 26.38 26.21
C ALA A 43 31.78 25.44 27.22
N GLU A 44 30.84 25.97 28.01
CA GLU A 44 30.07 25.19 28.99
C GLU A 44 29.09 24.24 28.29
N ASP A 45 28.41 24.68 27.22
CA ASP A 45 27.51 23.84 26.41
C ASP A 45 28.28 22.70 25.71
N VAL A 46 29.46 22.98 25.15
CA VAL A 46 30.32 21.92 24.56
C VAL A 46 30.78 20.91 25.62
N LEU A 47 31.14 21.36 26.82
CA LEU A 47 31.54 20.47 27.92
C LEU A 47 30.38 19.59 28.38
N GLN A 48 29.17 20.14 28.50
CA GLN A 48 27.97 19.39 28.86
C GLN A 48 27.61 18.36 27.80
N GLN A 49 27.66 18.74 26.51
CA GLN A 49 27.45 17.80 25.41
C GLN A 49 28.49 16.67 25.41
N HIS A 50 29.77 16.97 25.70
CA HIS A 50 30.79 15.94 25.80
C HIS A 50 30.51 14.96 26.95
N LYS A 51 30.14 15.46 28.13
CA LYS A 51 29.75 14.62 29.28
C LYS A 51 28.55 13.74 28.98
N ALA A 52 27.52 14.29 28.33
CA ALA A 52 26.33 13.53 27.95
C ALA A 52 26.66 12.41 26.94
N LYS A 53 27.57 12.66 25.98
CA LYS A 53 28.05 11.61 25.06
C LYS A 53 28.85 10.54 25.79
N GLN A 54 29.74 10.91 26.71
CA GLN A 54 30.49 9.94 27.52
C GLN A 54 29.55 9.06 28.34
N TRP A 55 28.51 9.63 28.95
CA TRP A 55 27.50 8.86 29.68
C TRP A 55 26.84 7.77 28.81
N VAL A 56 26.48 8.09 27.56
CA VAL A 56 25.94 7.09 26.61
C VAL A 56 26.96 5.99 26.32
N LEU A 57 28.23 6.33 26.11
CA LEU A 57 29.30 5.37 25.82
C LEU A 57 29.64 4.48 27.01
N GLU A 58 29.58 5.01 28.23
CA GLU A 58 29.80 4.25 29.47
C GLU A 58 28.67 3.26 29.75
N ILE A 59 27.43 3.62 29.38
CA ILE A 59 26.30 2.72 29.53
C ILE A 59 26.31 1.66 28.43
N ALA A 60 26.57 1.99 27.17
CA ALA A 60 26.44 1.03 26.09
C ALA A 60 27.46 -0.13 26.21
N ASN A 61 26.97 -1.36 26.45
CA ASN A 61 27.82 -2.56 26.45
C ASN A 61 28.42 -2.84 25.06
N ASP A 62 27.66 -2.55 24.00
CA ASP A 62 28.11 -2.59 22.61
C ASP A 62 27.75 -1.26 21.92
N VAL A 63 28.72 -0.35 21.88
CA VAL A 63 28.56 0.96 21.22
C VAL A 63 28.19 0.79 19.73
N SER A 64 28.60 -0.30 19.08
CA SER A 64 28.26 -0.56 17.67
C SER A 64 26.79 -0.91 17.45
N ALA A 65 26.05 -1.22 18.52
CA ALA A 65 24.60 -1.42 18.50
C ALA A 65 23.82 -0.09 18.55
N ILE A 66 24.45 1.01 18.96
CA ILE A 66 23.82 2.32 19.13
C ILE A 66 24.11 3.19 17.92
N ARG A 67 23.07 3.74 17.27
CA ARG A 67 23.22 4.53 16.05
C ARG A 67 23.27 6.03 16.31
N TYR A 68 22.39 6.54 17.17
CA TYR A 68 22.14 7.97 17.31
C TYR A 68 22.74 8.53 18.60
N ILE A 69 24.02 8.21 18.87
CA ILE A 69 24.73 8.57 20.11
C ILE A 69 24.54 10.05 20.47
N ASP A 70 24.72 10.95 19.51
CA ASP A 70 24.58 12.39 19.73
C ASP A 70 23.16 12.80 20.13
N LYS A 71 22.13 12.17 19.54
CA LYS A 71 20.73 12.47 19.84
C LYS A 71 20.28 11.85 21.15
N LEU A 72 20.79 10.68 21.49
CA LEU A 72 20.58 10.07 22.80
C LEU A 72 21.18 10.94 23.90
N ALA A 73 22.43 11.38 23.72
CA ALA A 73 23.09 12.27 24.67
C ALA A 73 22.28 13.55 24.90
N GLN A 74 21.80 14.20 23.83
CA GLN A 74 20.95 15.38 23.91
C GLN A 74 19.63 15.09 24.66
N LEU A 75 18.95 14.00 24.32
CA LEU A 75 17.68 13.61 24.92
C LEU A 75 17.83 13.29 26.42
N TYR A 76 18.75 12.41 26.79
CA TYR A 76 18.97 12.04 28.20
C TYR A 76 19.46 13.21 29.04
N HIS A 77 20.28 14.10 28.48
CA HIS A 77 20.65 15.34 29.16
C HIS A 77 19.42 16.22 29.46
N ALA A 78 18.54 16.40 28.48
CA ALA A 78 17.33 17.24 28.63
C ALA A 78 16.35 16.71 29.68
N ILE A 79 16.22 15.38 29.81
CA ILE A 79 15.30 14.74 30.76
C ILE A 79 15.96 14.37 32.11
N GLY A 80 17.17 14.88 32.37
CA GLY A 80 17.89 14.64 33.62
C GLY A 80 18.32 13.17 33.84
N TYR A 81 18.58 12.44 32.76
CA TYR A 81 18.99 11.03 32.74
C TYR A 81 17.95 10.05 33.33
N THR A 82 16.67 10.45 33.35
CA THR A 82 15.57 9.60 33.78
C THR A 82 15.31 8.50 32.74
N PRO A 83 15.22 7.21 33.14
CA PRO A 83 14.85 6.13 32.21
C PRO A 83 13.45 6.34 31.62
N LEU A 84 13.31 6.15 30.31
CA LEU A 84 12.06 6.39 29.57
C LEU A 84 11.10 5.21 29.60
N TRP A 85 11.60 3.99 29.80
CA TRP A 85 10.84 2.75 29.57
C TRP A 85 10.38 2.04 30.85
N GLN A 86 10.14 2.80 31.91
CA GLN A 86 9.62 2.26 33.19
C GLN A 86 8.15 1.81 33.08
N ASP A 87 7.35 2.47 32.23
CA ASP A 87 5.98 2.03 31.95
C ASP A 87 5.98 0.81 31.02
N THR A 88 5.66 -0.35 31.59
CA THR A 88 5.58 -1.62 30.86
C THR A 88 4.56 -1.59 29.71
N PHE A 89 3.48 -0.80 29.79
CA PHE A 89 2.52 -0.69 28.69
C PHE A 89 3.14 0.02 27.49
N THR A 90 3.81 1.16 27.71
CA THR A 90 4.52 1.90 26.68
C THR A 90 5.64 1.08 26.06
N ALA A 91 6.43 0.37 26.88
CA ALA A 91 7.47 -0.54 26.39
C ALA A 91 6.91 -1.66 25.51
N ASN A 92 5.87 -2.37 25.98
CA ASN A 92 5.25 -3.46 25.22
C ASN A 92 4.59 -2.96 23.91
N GLU A 93 3.98 -1.78 23.91
CA GLU A 93 3.40 -1.18 22.70
C GLU A 93 4.47 -0.87 21.66
N PHE A 94 5.61 -0.31 22.07
CA PHE A 94 6.73 -0.04 21.16
C PHE A 94 7.36 -1.35 20.65
N GLU A 95 7.62 -2.30 21.55
CA GLU A 95 8.17 -3.61 21.21
C GLU A 95 7.30 -4.33 20.18
N GLU A 96 5.97 -4.25 20.29
CA GLU A 96 5.06 -4.88 19.34
C GLU A 96 5.15 -4.26 17.93
N GLN A 97 5.25 -2.92 17.84
CA GLN A 97 5.44 -2.26 16.54
C GLN A 97 6.78 -2.65 15.91
N LEU A 98 7.84 -2.70 16.72
CA LEU A 98 9.17 -3.12 16.30
C LEU A 98 9.20 -4.61 15.91
N ARG A 99 8.46 -5.46 16.64
CA ARG A 99 8.30 -6.89 16.36
C ARG A 99 7.71 -7.10 14.97
N LEU A 100 6.64 -6.39 14.62
CA LEU A 100 6.05 -6.48 13.28
C LEU A 100 7.05 -6.06 12.19
N LEU A 101 7.81 -4.99 12.41
CA LEU A 101 8.83 -4.58 11.44
C LEU A 101 9.94 -5.64 11.31
N ALA A 102 10.41 -6.22 12.41
CA ALA A 102 11.37 -7.32 12.40
C ALA A 102 10.82 -8.56 11.68
N GLN A 103 9.59 -8.97 11.99
CA GLN A 103 8.92 -10.14 11.41
C GLN A 103 8.65 -9.99 9.92
N SER A 104 8.46 -8.77 9.41
CA SER A 104 8.27 -8.53 7.97
C SER A 104 9.47 -8.94 7.12
N GLY A 105 10.67 -8.98 7.72
CA GLY A 105 11.93 -9.31 7.05
C GLY A 105 12.45 -8.22 6.11
N VAL A 106 11.89 -7.01 6.15
CA VAL A 106 12.35 -5.88 5.30
C VAL A 106 13.66 -5.26 5.78
N SER A 107 14.08 -5.53 7.02
CA SER A 107 15.30 -4.97 7.59
C SER A 107 15.97 -5.90 8.60
N ALA A 108 17.21 -6.28 8.32
CA ALA A 108 18.04 -7.03 9.25
C ALA A 108 18.40 -6.21 10.50
N ASP A 109 18.53 -4.89 10.38
CA ASP A 109 18.85 -4.01 11.50
C ASP A 109 17.73 -3.98 12.54
N TYR A 110 16.48 -3.77 12.12
CA TYR A 110 15.34 -3.82 13.05
C TYR A 110 15.14 -5.20 13.65
N THR A 111 15.46 -6.27 12.91
CA THR A 111 15.49 -7.65 13.45
C THR A 111 16.52 -7.80 14.57
N ARG A 112 17.74 -7.28 14.36
CA ARG A 112 18.81 -7.27 15.38
C ARG A 112 18.37 -6.48 16.62
N ARG A 113 17.85 -5.26 16.44
CA ARG A 113 17.37 -4.38 17.51
C ARG A 113 16.30 -5.05 18.37
N TYR A 114 15.28 -5.61 17.73
CA TYR A 114 14.23 -6.35 18.44
C TYR A 114 14.80 -7.53 19.25
N THR A 115 15.69 -8.32 18.65
CA THR A 115 16.32 -9.47 19.31
C THR A 115 17.13 -9.07 20.55
N LEU A 116 17.92 -7.98 20.44
CA LEU A 116 18.70 -7.46 21.55
C LEU A 116 17.81 -6.89 22.67
N LEU A 117 16.72 -6.21 22.33
CA LEU A 117 15.74 -5.74 23.33
C LEU A 117 15.13 -6.91 24.11
N GLN A 118 14.70 -7.97 23.41
CA GLN A 118 14.20 -9.17 24.07
C GLN A 118 15.28 -9.83 24.96
N HIS A 119 16.53 -9.86 24.51
CA HIS A 119 17.64 -10.37 25.30
C HIS A 119 17.82 -9.59 26.62
N PHE A 120 17.93 -8.26 26.54
CA PHE A 120 18.12 -7.42 27.74
C PHE A 120 16.92 -7.45 28.68
N LYS A 121 15.70 -7.49 28.14
CA LYS A 121 14.47 -7.66 28.92
C LYS A 121 14.48 -8.99 29.68
N ASN A 122 14.82 -10.09 29.00
CA ASN A 122 14.88 -11.43 29.60
C ASN A 122 16.03 -11.58 30.61
N SER A 123 17.13 -10.85 30.44
CA SER A 123 18.25 -10.83 31.39
C SER A 123 18.08 -9.81 32.52
N ASN A 124 16.97 -9.07 32.55
CA ASN A 124 16.71 -7.94 33.46
C ASN A 124 17.77 -6.82 33.41
N ASP A 125 18.43 -6.64 32.26
CA ASP A 125 19.38 -5.54 32.05
C ASP A 125 18.65 -4.27 31.57
N TRP A 126 17.93 -3.65 32.50
CA TRP A 126 17.07 -2.50 32.20
C TRP A 126 17.85 -1.26 31.75
N ARG A 127 19.14 -1.13 32.09
CA ARG A 127 19.96 -0.01 31.64
C ARG A 127 20.29 -0.12 30.16
N GLN A 128 20.72 -1.30 29.70
CA GLN A 128 20.92 -1.54 28.26
C GLN A 128 19.60 -1.49 27.50
N TYR A 129 18.55 -2.05 28.08
CA TYR A 129 17.22 -2.02 27.49
C TYR A 129 16.77 -0.58 27.24
N ASP A 130 16.84 0.29 28.26
CA ASP A 130 16.37 1.67 28.17
C ASP A 130 17.13 2.44 27.07
N LEU A 131 18.46 2.33 27.05
CA LEU A 131 19.29 2.99 26.05
C LEU A 131 18.99 2.49 24.62
N LEU A 132 18.93 1.16 24.43
CA LEU A 132 18.67 0.57 23.12
C LEU A 132 17.23 0.81 22.65
N ALA A 133 16.25 0.82 23.56
CA ALA A 133 14.86 1.06 23.23
C ALA A 133 14.69 2.51 22.76
N THR A 134 15.36 3.45 23.41
CA THR A 134 15.40 4.85 22.97
C THR A 134 16.11 5.02 21.62
N ASP A 135 17.26 4.37 21.39
CA ASP A 135 17.93 4.38 20.08
C ASP A 135 17.04 3.77 18.98
N SER A 136 16.34 2.69 19.31
CA SER A 136 15.43 2.00 18.39
C SER A 136 14.17 2.83 18.12
N LEU A 137 13.68 3.60 19.08
CA LEU A 137 12.59 4.55 18.89
C LEU A 137 13.00 5.64 17.90
N LEU A 138 14.21 6.20 18.05
CA LEU A 138 14.76 7.15 17.08
C LEU A 138 14.91 6.54 15.69
N ALA A 139 15.39 5.30 15.58
CA ALA A 139 15.45 4.59 14.31
C ALA A 139 14.05 4.45 13.69
N TYR A 140 13.08 3.99 14.47
CA TYR A 140 11.72 3.74 14.03
C TYR A 140 11.01 5.04 13.62
N MET A 141 11.19 6.14 14.37
CA MET A 141 10.73 7.48 13.98
C MET A 141 11.27 7.89 12.62
N SER A 142 12.59 7.73 12.40
CA SER A 142 13.22 8.02 11.11
C SER A 142 12.65 7.17 9.98
N TYR A 143 12.38 5.88 10.25
CA TYR A 143 11.69 4.99 9.31
C TYR A 143 10.30 5.52 8.94
N ILE A 144 9.47 5.85 9.94
CA ILE A 144 8.11 6.36 9.71
C ILE A 144 8.11 7.69 8.95
N GLU A 145 9.00 8.61 9.29
CA GLU A 145 9.14 9.90 8.59
C GLU A 145 9.58 9.73 7.13
N SER A 146 10.35 8.68 6.83
CA SER A 146 10.89 8.37 5.50
C SER A 146 9.94 7.54 4.61
N LEU A 147 8.94 6.89 5.20
CA LEU A 147 8.00 6.02 4.47
C LEU A 147 7.26 6.68 3.31
N PRO A 148 6.78 7.95 3.39
CA PRO A 148 6.11 8.60 2.28
C PRO A 148 6.96 8.69 1.01
N GLU A 149 8.27 8.84 1.16
CA GLU A 149 9.23 8.98 0.06
C GLU A 149 9.77 7.63 -0.41
N PHE A 150 10.27 6.81 0.52
CA PHE A 150 11.04 5.59 0.19
C PHE A 150 10.25 4.29 0.38
N GLY A 151 9.12 4.33 1.10
CA GLY A 151 8.42 3.14 1.55
C GLY A 151 7.91 2.25 0.41
N ARG A 152 7.61 2.80 -0.77
CA ARG A 152 7.25 2.01 -1.96
C ARG A 152 8.42 1.17 -2.50
N GLY A 153 9.66 1.61 -2.33
CA GLY A 153 10.83 0.78 -2.64
C GLY A 153 11.04 -0.25 -1.54
N TRP A 154 11.10 0.21 -0.29
CA TRP A 154 11.43 -0.63 0.86
C TRP A 154 10.45 -1.79 1.07
N LEU A 155 9.15 -1.54 0.98
CA LEU A 155 8.11 -2.52 1.32
C LEU A 155 7.63 -3.39 0.15
N PHE A 156 8.22 -3.22 -1.04
CA PHE A 156 7.89 -3.98 -2.24
C PHE A 156 9.10 -4.60 -2.94
N GLY A 157 10.20 -4.83 -2.21
CA GLY A 157 11.28 -5.72 -2.64
C GLY A 157 12.70 -5.20 -2.38
N ALA A 158 12.88 -3.89 -2.16
CA ALA A 158 14.22 -3.34 -1.92
C ALA A 158 14.68 -3.60 -0.48
N GLY A 159 13.77 -3.61 0.49
CA GLY A 159 14.12 -3.60 1.91
C GLY A 159 14.55 -2.21 2.38
N VAL A 160 14.59 -2.03 3.70
CA VAL A 160 14.96 -0.76 4.33
C VAL A 160 16.46 -0.66 4.44
N GLU A 161 17.00 0.51 4.14
CA GLU A 161 18.43 0.78 4.27
C GLU A 161 18.90 0.60 5.73
N PRO A 162 20.07 -0.03 5.96
CA PRO A 162 20.56 -0.27 7.31
C PRO A 162 20.89 1.00 8.11
N ARG A 163 21.01 2.17 7.47
CA ARG A 163 21.42 3.42 8.12
C ARG A 163 20.55 4.58 7.66
N LEU A 164 19.38 4.70 8.29
CA LEU A 164 18.52 5.87 8.12
C LEU A 164 19.09 7.10 8.85
N PRO A 165 18.83 8.32 8.37
CA PRO A 165 19.21 9.55 9.06
C PRO A 165 18.58 9.63 10.46
N ALA A 166 19.01 10.60 11.27
CA ALA A 166 18.30 10.91 12.52
C ALA A 166 16.89 11.44 12.21
N PRO A 167 15.91 11.26 13.13
CA PRO A 167 14.60 11.89 13.00
C PRO A 167 14.71 13.40 12.82
N SER A 168 13.68 13.96 12.18
CA SER A 168 13.53 15.40 12.01
C SER A 168 13.55 16.13 13.35
N SER A 169 13.98 17.40 13.35
CA SER A 169 13.95 18.24 14.56
C SER A 169 12.53 18.33 15.14
N VAL A 170 11.52 18.43 14.28
CA VAL A 170 10.10 18.43 14.69
C VAL A 170 9.71 17.12 15.37
N GLY A 171 10.15 15.98 14.84
CA GLY A 171 9.93 14.67 15.46
C GLY A 171 10.58 14.57 16.84
N LEU A 172 11.82 15.05 16.98
CA LEU A 172 12.55 15.07 18.25
C LEU A 172 11.91 16.01 19.29
N GLU A 173 11.47 17.21 18.88
CA GLU A 173 10.75 18.15 19.74
C GLU A 173 9.42 17.55 20.24
N ARG A 174 8.70 16.84 19.37
CA ARG A 174 7.46 16.15 19.76
C ARG A 174 7.72 15.01 20.74
N LEU A 175 8.82 14.27 20.58
CA LEU A 175 9.23 13.23 21.53
C LEU A 175 9.55 13.86 22.89
N LEU A 176 10.41 14.89 22.92
CA LEU A 176 10.79 15.60 24.14
C LEU A 176 9.56 16.14 24.88
N SER A 177 8.70 16.85 24.18
CA SER A 177 7.45 17.38 24.75
C SER A 177 6.58 16.27 25.32
N ALA A 178 6.45 15.14 24.61
CA ALA A 178 5.67 14.00 25.10
C ALA A 178 6.26 13.38 26.37
N VAL A 179 7.58 13.37 26.54
CA VAL A 179 8.22 12.91 27.79
C VAL A 179 7.97 13.91 28.92
N GLU A 180 8.17 15.21 28.69
CA GLU A 180 8.00 16.27 29.69
C GLU A 180 6.58 16.33 30.28
N VAL A 181 5.56 16.02 29.48
CA VAL A 181 4.15 16.04 29.91
C VAL A 181 3.57 14.67 30.25
N ASP A 182 4.42 13.65 30.42
CA ASP A 182 4.02 12.27 30.76
C ASP A 182 3.01 11.65 29.75
N ARG A 183 3.27 11.86 28.45
CA ARG A 183 2.46 11.37 27.32
C ARG A 183 3.25 10.50 26.34
N LEU A 184 4.39 9.94 26.75
CA LEU A 184 5.19 9.04 25.91
C LEU A 184 4.36 7.87 25.35
N ARG A 185 3.45 7.31 26.15
CA ARG A 185 2.50 6.27 25.71
C ARG A 185 1.72 6.66 24.46
N PHE A 186 1.15 7.87 24.44
CA PHE A 186 0.36 8.37 23.31
C PHE A 186 1.23 8.67 22.11
N PHE A 187 2.45 9.17 22.34
CA PHE A 187 3.44 9.38 21.28
C PHE A 187 3.77 8.05 20.57
N VAL A 188 4.14 7.02 21.34
CA VAL A 188 4.47 5.68 20.82
C VAL A 188 3.26 5.06 20.10
N ALA A 189 2.07 5.11 20.71
CA ALA A 189 0.84 4.58 20.09
C ALA A 189 0.47 5.30 18.78
N GLY A 190 0.89 6.56 18.61
CA GLY A 190 0.67 7.35 17.40
C GLY A 190 1.62 7.04 16.24
N LEU A 191 2.64 6.19 16.44
CA LEU A 191 3.59 5.83 15.39
C LEU A 191 3.08 4.71 14.46
N LYS A 192 2.16 3.85 14.94
CA LYS A 192 1.50 2.83 14.10
C LYS A 192 0.33 3.42 13.30
N PRO A 193 -0.16 2.75 12.23
CA PRO A 193 -1.31 3.21 11.48
C PRO A 193 -2.56 3.26 12.38
N ALA A 194 -3.32 4.35 12.32
CA ALA A 194 -4.64 4.46 12.94
C ALA A 194 -5.69 3.72 12.08
N ASP A 195 -5.56 2.39 12.02
CA ASP A 195 -6.32 1.51 11.15
C ASP A 195 -6.65 0.20 11.85
N ASP A 196 -7.94 -0.15 11.97
CA ASP A 196 -8.38 -1.38 12.62
C ASP A 196 -7.77 -2.63 11.98
N ARG A 197 -7.49 -2.59 10.67
CA ARG A 197 -6.84 -3.69 9.94
C ARG A 197 -5.45 -3.99 10.50
N TYR A 198 -4.74 -2.98 10.99
CA TYR A 198 -3.43 -3.18 11.61
C TYR A 198 -3.54 -4.00 12.89
N THR A 199 -4.49 -3.64 13.75
CA THR A 199 -4.76 -4.37 15.00
C THR A 199 -5.25 -5.79 14.73
N GLN A 200 -6.12 -5.98 13.73
CA GLN A 200 -6.57 -7.31 13.33
C GLN A 200 -5.41 -8.19 12.83
N ILE A 201 -4.47 -7.63 12.08
CA ILE A 201 -3.25 -8.37 11.68
C ILE A 201 -2.40 -8.74 12.90
N GLN A 202 -2.25 -7.86 13.89
CA GLN A 202 -1.54 -8.18 15.13
C GLN A 202 -2.15 -9.37 15.86
N LEU A 203 -3.48 -9.41 15.97
CA LEU A 203 -4.21 -10.53 16.59
C LEU A 203 -4.02 -11.82 15.79
N ALA A 204 -4.20 -11.78 14.47
CA ALA A 204 -4.00 -12.93 13.60
C ALA A 204 -2.57 -13.49 13.66
N ILE A 205 -1.56 -12.63 13.80
CA ILE A 205 -0.17 -13.07 14.00
C ILE A 205 -0.02 -13.81 15.32
N LYS A 206 -0.60 -13.30 16.42
CA LYS A 206 -0.54 -13.94 17.74
C LYS A 206 -1.20 -15.32 17.73
N GLU A 207 -2.36 -15.44 17.09
CA GLU A 207 -3.07 -16.72 16.92
C GLU A 207 -2.23 -17.73 16.11
N LEU A 208 -1.63 -17.29 15.00
CA LEU A 208 -0.74 -18.13 14.20
C LEU A 208 0.52 -18.54 14.95
N GLU A 209 1.08 -17.68 15.80
CA GLU A 209 2.24 -18.01 16.63
C GLU A 209 1.90 -19.07 17.68
N GLN A 210 0.74 -18.96 18.31
CA GLN A 210 0.24 -19.98 19.25
C GLN A 210 0.04 -21.30 18.52
N ALA A 211 -0.61 -21.30 17.35
CA ALA A 211 -0.78 -22.49 16.53
C ALA A 211 0.55 -23.08 16.04
N ALA A 212 1.57 -22.24 15.78
CA ALA A 212 2.90 -22.66 15.34
C ALA A 212 3.79 -23.22 16.47
N SER A 213 3.52 -22.86 17.72
CA SER A 213 4.17 -23.48 18.88
C SER A 213 3.83 -24.97 18.98
N GLN A 214 2.64 -25.33 18.51
CA GLN A 214 2.27 -26.69 18.17
C GLN A 214 2.87 -27.01 16.79
N ARG A 215 3.47 -28.19 16.60
CA ARG A 215 4.18 -28.53 15.36
C ARG A 215 3.27 -28.34 14.13
N TRP A 216 3.51 -27.29 13.33
CA TRP A 216 2.73 -27.03 12.12
C TRP A 216 2.78 -28.23 11.16
N PRO A 217 1.64 -28.83 10.78
CA PRO A 217 1.66 -29.98 9.90
C PRO A 217 2.09 -29.54 8.50
N GLY A 218 2.98 -30.32 7.87
CA GLY A 218 3.21 -30.19 6.44
C GLY A 218 2.24 -31.07 5.66
N PHE A 219 1.62 -30.54 4.60
CA PHE A 219 0.76 -31.32 3.71
C PHE A 219 1.47 -31.68 2.39
N TYR A 220 1.99 -32.91 2.31
CA TYR A 220 2.78 -33.39 1.18
C TYR A 220 2.19 -34.68 0.58
N GLN A 221 1.24 -34.55 -0.36
CA GLN A 221 0.70 -35.69 -1.12
C GLN A 221 0.60 -35.37 -2.60
N GLN A 222 1.50 -35.91 -3.44
CA GLN A 222 1.52 -35.74 -4.91
C GLN A 222 0.20 -36.09 -5.63
N GLY A 223 0.01 -35.55 -6.84
CA GLY A 223 -1.18 -35.78 -7.67
C GLY A 223 -2.37 -34.88 -7.32
N ILE A 224 -3.40 -34.85 -8.16
CA ILE A 224 -4.61 -34.04 -7.92
C ILE A 224 -5.52 -34.80 -6.94
N ILE A 225 -5.88 -34.18 -5.81
CA ILE A 225 -6.78 -34.79 -4.80
C ILE A 225 -8.20 -34.28 -5.05
N ARG A 226 -9.11 -35.21 -5.34
CA ARG A 226 -10.55 -34.97 -5.55
C ARG A 226 -11.37 -35.78 -4.55
N LEU A 227 -12.66 -35.47 -4.43
CA LEU A 227 -13.60 -36.22 -3.59
C LEU A 227 -13.42 -37.74 -3.74
N GLY A 228 -13.31 -38.46 -2.62
CA GLY A 228 -13.07 -39.90 -2.54
C GLY A 228 -11.59 -40.32 -2.56
N THR A 229 -10.65 -39.42 -2.84
CA THR A 229 -9.21 -39.75 -2.86
C THR A 229 -8.72 -40.14 -1.46
N ARG A 230 -7.98 -41.25 -1.33
CA ARG A 230 -7.35 -41.64 -0.05
C ARG A 230 -6.26 -40.64 0.35
N LEU A 231 -6.30 -40.18 1.59
CA LEU A 231 -5.34 -39.23 2.15
C LEU A 231 -4.20 -39.97 2.86
N LYS A 232 -2.96 -39.56 2.59
CA LYS A 232 -1.76 -40.08 3.28
C LYS A 232 -1.68 -39.57 4.72
N ASN A 233 -2.02 -38.30 4.93
CA ASN A 233 -2.03 -37.64 6.23
C ASN A 233 -3.31 -36.80 6.38
N PRO A 234 -4.46 -37.42 6.69
CA PRO A 234 -5.72 -36.70 6.87
C PRO A 234 -5.66 -35.73 8.06
N ASP A 235 -5.06 -36.15 9.18
CA ASP A 235 -4.93 -35.32 10.38
C ASP A 235 -4.13 -34.04 10.10
N GLY A 236 -3.01 -34.14 9.36
CA GLY A 236 -2.27 -32.94 8.96
C GLY A 236 -3.08 -31.97 8.12
N LEU A 237 -4.01 -32.44 7.26
CA LEU A 237 -4.91 -31.56 6.52
C LEU A 237 -5.94 -30.91 7.43
N ILE A 238 -6.56 -31.70 8.33
CA ILE A 238 -7.55 -31.24 9.30
C ILE A 238 -6.94 -30.14 10.18
N THR A 239 -5.77 -30.40 10.77
CA THR A 239 -5.07 -29.44 11.64
C THR A 239 -4.68 -28.15 10.91
N ILE A 240 -4.28 -28.21 9.63
CA ILE A 240 -4.03 -26.97 8.85
C ILE A 240 -5.32 -26.17 8.67
N LEU A 241 -6.42 -26.84 8.33
CA LEU A 241 -7.71 -26.17 8.06
C LEU A 241 -8.32 -25.61 9.36
N GLU A 242 -8.21 -26.32 10.47
CA GLU A 242 -8.60 -25.88 11.81
C GLU A 242 -7.79 -24.65 12.24
N ASN A 243 -6.46 -24.73 12.23
CA ASN A 243 -5.59 -23.63 12.62
C ASN A 243 -5.72 -22.38 11.74
N LEU A 244 -6.25 -22.52 10.53
CA LEU A 244 -6.48 -21.40 9.60
C LEU A 244 -7.95 -20.96 9.56
N GLY A 245 -8.83 -21.55 10.37
CA GLY A 245 -10.24 -21.17 10.50
C GLY A 245 -11.15 -21.63 9.35
N ASP A 246 -10.74 -22.62 8.54
CA ASP A 246 -11.61 -23.24 7.51
C ASP A 246 -12.40 -24.45 8.04
N LEU A 247 -12.00 -24.99 9.19
CA LEU A 247 -12.76 -25.93 9.99
C LEU A 247 -12.91 -25.36 11.39
N GLN A 248 -14.09 -25.48 11.96
CA GLN A 248 -14.31 -25.19 13.38
C GLN A 248 -13.77 -26.36 14.23
N ASP A 249 -13.39 -26.09 15.48
CA ASP A 249 -12.82 -27.10 16.41
C ASP A 249 -13.69 -28.37 16.51
N TYR A 250 -15.01 -28.20 16.59
CA TYR A 250 -15.94 -29.35 16.69
C TYR A 250 -16.01 -30.16 15.39
N GLU A 251 -15.87 -29.53 14.22
CA GLU A 251 -15.85 -30.22 12.93
C GLU A 251 -14.55 -31.01 12.77
N ALA A 252 -13.44 -30.41 13.18
CA ALA A 252 -12.13 -31.06 13.17
C ALA A 252 -12.12 -32.29 14.09
N GLU A 253 -12.66 -32.19 15.30
CA GLU A 253 -12.77 -33.31 16.24
C GLU A 253 -13.63 -34.44 15.69
N GLN A 254 -14.80 -34.13 15.13
CA GLN A 254 -15.67 -35.14 14.51
C GLN A 254 -14.96 -35.91 13.38
N LEU A 255 -14.17 -35.23 12.55
CA LEU A 255 -13.39 -35.86 11.48
C LEU A 255 -12.29 -36.78 12.03
N ARG A 256 -11.65 -36.40 13.16
CA ARG A 256 -10.63 -37.21 13.84
C ARG A 256 -11.24 -38.44 14.52
N GLU A 257 -12.34 -38.28 15.24
CA GLU A 257 -13.08 -39.38 15.89
C GLU A 257 -13.60 -40.40 14.87
N ALA A 258 -14.13 -39.92 13.74
CA ALA A 258 -14.56 -40.76 12.61
C ALA A 258 -13.39 -41.44 11.87
N LYS A 259 -12.14 -41.12 12.22
CA LYS A 259 -10.90 -41.66 11.64
C LYS A 259 -10.90 -41.55 10.11
N VAL A 260 -11.32 -40.41 9.58
CA VAL A 260 -11.46 -40.17 8.13
C VAL A 260 -10.16 -40.50 7.39
N ARG A 261 -10.25 -41.37 6.37
CA ARG A 261 -9.12 -41.78 5.52
C ARG A 261 -9.21 -41.29 4.09
N THR A 262 -10.37 -40.80 3.69
CA THR A 262 -10.66 -40.34 2.33
C THR A 262 -11.07 -38.88 2.36
N TYR A 263 -10.68 -38.14 1.34
CA TYR A 263 -11.10 -36.76 1.14
C TYR A 263 -12.62 -36.71 0.89
N ASN A 264 -13.37 -36.40 1.94
CA ASN A 264 -14.83 -36.45 2.00
C ASN A 264 -15.46 -35.08 1.68
N ILE A 265 -16.78 -34.97 1.81
CA ILE A 265 -17.51 -33.74 1.49
C ILE A 265 -17.18 -32.59 2.44
N ASP A 266 -16.95 -32.87 3.72
CA ASP A 266 -16.62 -31.84 4.73
C ASP A 266 -15.26 -31.22 4.43
N LEU A 267 -14.25 -32.05 4.13
CA LEU A 267 -12.93 -31.58 3.70
C LEU A 267 -12.99 -30.83 2.37
N VAL A 268 -13.87 -31.22 1.45
CA VAL A 268 -14.10 -30.48 0.19
C VAL A 268 -14.64 -29.08 0.47
N ASN A 269 -15.58 -28.93 1.40
CA ASN A 269 -16.17 -27.65 1.76
C ASN A 269 -15.16 -26.75 2.48
N ALA A 270 -14.40 -27.30 3.43
CA ALA A 270 -13.30 -26.58 4.09
C ALA A 270 -12.25 -26.12 3.07
N ILE A 271 -11.88 -26.96 2.09
CA ILE A 271 -10.94 -26.56 1.04
C ILE A 271 -11.53 -25.50 0.11
N LYS A 272 -12.85 -25.46 -0.12
CA LYS A 272 -13.46 -24.36 -0.87
C LYS A 272 -13.33 -23.03 -0.11
N SER A 273 -13.60 -23.03 1.21
CA SER A 273 -13.34 -21.86 2.07
C SER A 273 -11.87 -21.44 1.98
N PHE A 274 -10.95 -22.39 2.13
CA PHE A 274 -9.51 -22.14 2.01
C PHE A 274 -9.16 -21.53 0.65
N GLN A 275 -9.64 -22.12 -0.44
CA GLN A 275 -9.38 -21.65 -1.81
C GLN A 275 -9.89 -20.22 -2.01
N GLN A 276 -11.08 -19.90 -1.51
CA GLN A 276 -11.64 -18.55 -1.58
C GLN A 276 -10.75 -17.53 -0.85
N ARG A 277 -10.35 -17.81 0.39
CA ARG A 277 -9.47 -16.94 1.18
C ARG A 277 -8.06 -16.79 0.61
N HIS A 278 -7.64 -17.69 -0.28
CA HIS A 278 -6.34 -17.65 -0.94
C HIS A 278 -6.42 -17.13 -2.40
N GLY A 279 -7.58 -16.65 -2.85
CA GLY A 279 -7.77 -16.16 -4.23
C GLY A 279 -7.59 -17.24 -5.30
N LEU A 280 -7.88 -18.49 -4.95
CA LEU A 280 -7.76 -19.65 -5.83
C LEU A 280 -9.11 -19.99 -6.43
N LYS A 281 -9.09 -20.84 -7.47
CA LYS A 281 -10.30 -21.45 -8.00
C LYS A 281 -11.02 -22.26 -6.93
N VAL A 282 -12.29 -21.92 -6.65
CA VAL A 282 -13.11 -22.54 -5.60
C VAL A 282 -13.80 -23.81 -6.11
N ASP A 283 -13.02 -24.85 -6.39
CA ASP A 283 -13.52 -26.12 -6.92
C ASP A 283 -13.38 -27.32 -5.95
N GLY A 284 -12.87 -27.07 -4.74
CA GLY A 284 -12.66 -28.09 -3.72
C GLY A 284 -11.59 -29.12 -4.10
N THR A 285 -10.84 -28.91 -5.17
CA THR A 285 -9.79 -29.83 -5.63
C THR A 285 -8.42 -29.36 -5.15
N ILE A 286 -7.65 -30.23 -4.48
CA ILE A 286 -6.29 -29.87 -4.05
C ILE A 286 -5.29 -30.09 -5.20
N GLY A 287 -5.18 -29.06 -6.04
CA GLY A 287 -4.16 -28.95 -7.09
C GLY A 287 -2.82 -28.40 -6.60
N PRO A 288 -1.87 -28.13 -7.51
CA PRO A 288 -0.55 -27.59 -7.16
C PRO A 288 -0.60 -26.25 -6.40
N LYS A 289 -1.47 -25.31 -6.81
CA LYS A 289 -1.60 -24.00 -6.14
C LYS A 289 -2.20 -24.12 -4.73
N THR A 290 -3.31 -24.84 -4.56
CA THR A 290 -3.92 -25.07 -3.23
C THR A 290 -2.93 -25.73 -2.29
N ARG A 291 -2.19 -26.72 -2.77
CA ARG A 291 -1.15 -27.39 -1.98
C ARG A 291 0.03 -26.50 -1.63
N TYR A 292 0.47 -25.64 -2.54
CA TYR A 292 1.52 -24.67 -2.23
C TYR A 292 1.14 -23.84 -1.00
N TRP A 293 -0.10 -23.34 -0.98
CA TRP A 293 -0.63 -22.60 0.16
C TRP A 293 -0.79 -23.49 1.41
N LEU A 294 -1.35 -24.70 1.31
CA LEU A 294 -1.47 -25.62 2.45
C LEU A 294 -0.09 -25.95 3.08
N ALA A 295 0.94 -26.08 2.24
CA ALA A 295 2.30 -26.39 2.68
C ALA A 295 3.07 -25.16 3.20
N MET A 296 2.52 -23.95 3.12
CA MET A 296 3.18 -22.73 3.60
C MET A 296 3.30 -22.75 5.13
N PRO A 297 4.52 -22.68 5.70
CA PRO A 297 4.72 -22.68 7.14
C PRO A 297 4.13 -21.43 7.81
N ALA A 298 3.73 -21.56 9.07
CA ALA A 298 3.22 -20.42 9.86
C ALA A 298 4.19 -19.23 9.90
N LYS A 299 5.50 -19.47 10.02
CA LYS A 299 6.52 -18.41 10.00
C LYS A 299 6.45 -17.55 8.72
N GLU A 300 6.21 -18.16 7.56
CA GLU A 300 6.08 -17.42 6.30
C GLU A 300 4.76 -16.65 6.24
N ARG A 301 3.67 -17.22 6.78
CA ARG A 301 2.37 -16.53 6.90
C ARG A 301 2.47 -15.30 7.80
N ILE A 302 3.13 -15.43 8.96
CA ILE A 302 3.41 -14.34 9.88
C ILE A 302 4.25 -13.26 9.20
N ARG A 303 5.30 -13.65 8.46
CA ARG A 303 6.12 -12.70 7.69
C ARG A 303 5.29 -11.91 6.68
N LEU A 304 4.40 -12.58 5.92
CA LEU A 304 3.51 -11.92 4.96
C LEU A 304 2.51 -10.98 5.65
N LEU A 305 1.91 -11.40 6.76
CA LEU A 305 1.03 -10.55 7.56
C LEU A 305 1.76 -9.32 8.08
N ALA A 306 2.92 -9.51 8.69
CA ALA A 306 3.74 -8.43 9.23
C ALA A 306 4.19 -7.44 8.13
N LEU A 307 4.59 -7.95 6.95
CA LEU A 307 4.90 -7.11 5.79
C LEU A 307 3.69 -6.29 5.33
N ASN A 308 2.51 -6.90 5.25
CA ASN A 308 1.31 -6.19 4.84
C ASN A 308 0.78 -5.22 5.91
N ALA A 309 1.07 -5.46 7.20
CA ALA A 309 0.88 -4.48 8.27
C ALA A 309 1.77 -3.25 8.07
N GLN A 310 3.04 -3.43 7.68
CA GLN A 310 3.92 -2.29 7.34
C GLN A 310 3.40 -1.53 6.11
N ARG A 311 2.87 -2.24 5.10
CA ARG A 311 2.29 -1.59 3.90
C ARG A 311 1.07 -0.72 4.22
N LEU A 312 0.36 -0.95 5.33
CA LEU A 312 -0.77 -0.09 5.75
C LEU A 312 -0.34 1.36 6.00
N HIS A 313 0.93 1.62 6.38
CA HIS A 313 1.42 2.98 6.51
C HIS A 313 1.39 3.79 5.21
N LEU A 314 1.43 3.12 4.05
CA LEU A 314 1.52 3.80 2.75
C LEU A 314 0.17 4.24 2.20
N TRP A 315 -0.91 3.71 2.76
CA TRP A 315 -2.27 3.96 2.30
C TRP A 315 -2.94 4.86 3.33
N PRO A 316 -3.35 6.08 2.96
CA PRO A 316 -4.01 6.97 3.91
C PRO A 316 -5.26 6.30 4.48
N ALA A 317 -5.51 6.54 5.78
CA ALA A 317 -6.70 6.08 6.47
C ALA A 317 -7.97 6.54 5.75
N VAL A 318 -9.01 5.70 5.85
CA VAL A 318 -10.35 5.79 5.26
C VAL A 318 -10.73 7.19 4.78
N HIS A 319 -10.70 7.42 3.46
CA HIS A 319 -11.39 8.57 2.88
C HIS A 319 -12.88 8.21 2.74
N PRO A 320 -13.82 9.12 3.06
CA PRO A 320 -15.25 8.80 2.99
C PRO A 320 -15.69 8.24 1.64
N SER A 321 -15.13 8.78 0.56
CA SER A 321 -15.42 8.33 -0.81
C SER A 321 -14.14 7.95 -1.55
N MET A 322 -13.96 6.65 -1.80
CA MET A 322 -12.76 6.08 -2.42
C MET A 322 -13.06 4.85 -3.29
N LEU A 323 -12.27 4.69 -4.32
CA LEU A 323 -12.17 3.52 -5.17
C LEU A 323 -10.82 2.87 -4.89
N VAL A 324 -10.84 1.64 -4.41
CA VAL A 324 -9.62 0.87 -4.12
C VAL A 324 -9.53 -0.27 -5.12
N VAL A 325 -8.37 -0.42 -5.77
CA VAL A 325 -8.02 -1.60 -6.56
C VAL A 325 -6.90 -2.31 -5.83
N ASN A 326 -7.17 -3.50 -5.28
CA ASN A 326 -6.12 -4.35 -4.75
C ASN A 326 -5.59 -5.23 -5.88
N ILE A 327 -4.41 -4.87 -6.39
CA ILE A 327 -3.82 -5.46 -7.59
C ILE A 327 -3.68 -7.00 -7.52
N PRO A 328 -3.08 -7.60 -6.48
CA PRO A 328 -2.93 -9.06 -6.37
C PRO A 328 -4.25 -9.80 -6.09
N ASP A 329 -5.26 -9.11 -5.57
CA ASP A 329 -6.61 -9.66 -5.37
C ASP A 329 -7.46 -9.61 -6.65
N TYR A 330 -7.05 -8.76 -7.62
CA TYR A 330 -7.80 -8.51 -8.84
C TYR A 330 -9.25 -8.05 -8.60
N GLU A 331 -9.46 -7.30 -7.52
CA GLU A 331 -10.75 -6.73 -7.16
C GLU A 331 -10.68 -5.20 -7.05
N LEU A 332 -11.81 -4.59 -7.35
CA LEU A 332 -12.10 -3.18 -7.16
C LEU A 332 -13.28 -3.05 -6.21
N THR A 333 -13.11 -2.23 -5.18
CA THR A 333 -14.19 -1.84 -4.26
C THR A 333 -14.41 -0.33 -4.34
N LEU A 334 -15.67 0.11 -4.40
CA LEU A 334 -16.04 1.51 -4.31
C LEU A 334 -16.80 1.76 -3.02
N TRP A 335 -16.38 2.80 -2.30
CA TRP A 335 -17.01 3.32 -1.10
C TRP A 335 -17.40 4.78 -1.37
N LEU A 336 -18.61 5.17 -0.99
CA LEU A 336 -19.12 6.54 -1.05
C LEU A 336 -19.72 6.90 0.31
N ASP A 337 -19.28 8.01 0.89
CA ASP A 337 -19.72 8.49 2.22
C ASP A 337 -19.67 7.39 3.30
N ASN A 338 -18.56 6.63 3.35
CA ASN A 338 -18.31 5.47 4.21
C ASN A 338 -19.24 4.27 3.99
N LYS A 339 -19.98 4.21 2.87
CA LYS A 339 -20.82 3.08 2.50
C LYS A 339 -20.21 2.33 1.33
N HIS A 340 -20.13 1.01 1.44
CA HIS A 340 -19.77 0.15 0.32
C HIS A 340 -20.88 0.21 -0.74
N VAL A 341 -20.51 0.41 -2.01
CA VAL A 341 -21.50 0.60 -3.10
C VAL A 341 -21.25 -0.29 -4.32
N LEU A 342 -20.04 -0.81 -4.53
CA LEU A 342 -19.73 -1.67 -5.67
C LEU A 342 -18.51 -2.55 -5.40
N ASP A 343 -18.64 -3.83 -5.73
CA ASP A 343 -17.52 -4.73 -6.01
C ASP A 343 -17.45 -5.04 -7.51
N SER A 344 -16.24 -5.11 -8.05
CA SER A 344 -16.02 -5.54 -9.42
C SER A 344 -14.66 -6.20 -9.58
N LYS A 345 -14.63 -7.32 -10.29
CA LYS A 345 -13.36 -7.89 -10.75
C LYS A 345 -12.64 -6.91 -11.66
N VAL A 346 -11.32 -6.98 -11.61
CA VAL A 346 -10.44 -6.25 -12.51
C VAL A 346 -9.44 -7.15 -13.23
N ILE A 347 -8.92 -6.64 -14.35
CA ILE A 347 -7.74 -7.18 -15.03
C ILE A 347 -6.65 -6.12 -14.95
N VAL A 348 -5.50 -6.52 -14.41
CA VAL A 348 -4.35 -5.63 -14.15
C VAL A 348 -3.19 -5.94 -15.10
N GLY A 349 -2.13 -5.16 -15.01
CA GLY A 349 -0.91 -5.34 -15.78
C GLY A 349 -0.30 -6.73 -15.61
N ARG A 350 0.31 -7.25 -16.67
CA ARG A 350 1.14 -8.47 -16.57
C ARG A 350 2.44 -8.17 -15.80
N PRO A 351 3.15 -9.17 -15.26
CA PRO A 351 4.40 -8.96 -14.51
C PRO A 351 5.48 -8.16 -15.26
N SER A 352 5.52 -8.23 -16.60
CA SER A 352 6.45 -7.47 -17.45
C SER A 352 5.97 -6.06 -17.85
N ARG A 353 4.73 -5.68 -17.51
CA ARG A 353 4.12 -4.36 -17.73
C ARG A 353 3.12 -4.07 -16.60
N ARG A 354 3.67 -3.91 -15.39
CA ARG A 354 2.95 -3.87 -14.12
C ARG A 354 2.00 -2.67 -14.05
N THR A 355 0.87 -2.84 -13.39
CA THR A 355 0.07 -1.72 -12.90
C THR A 355 0.83 -1.04 -11.76
N PRO A 356 1.10 0.28 -11.80
CA PRO A 356 1.86 0.96 -10.76
C PRO A 356 1.03 1.16 -9.49
N LEU A 357 1.72 1.24 -8.36
CA LEU A 357 1.16 1.64 -7.08
C LEU A 357 0.99 3.16 -7.07
N MET A 358 -0.21 3.66 -6.80
CA MET A 358 -0.45 5.11 -6.81
C MET A 358 -1.76 5.51 -6.13
N THR A 359 -1.82 6.78 -5.77
CA THR A 359 -3.04 7.47 -5.34
C THR A 359 -3.40 8.56 -6.35
N SER A 360 -4.66 8.66 -6.73
CA SER A 360 -5.18 9.67 -7.66
C SER A 360 -6.64 10.01 -7.33
N THR A 361 -7.38 10.54 -8.29
CA THR A 361 -8.83 10.77 -8.26
C THR A 361 -9.45 10.40 -9.58
N VAL A 362 -10.74 10.06 -9.61
CA VAL A 362 -11.44 9.93 -10.90
C VAL A 362 -11.86 11.32 -11.37
N ALA A 363 -11.28 11.79 -12.47
CA ALA A 363 -11.52 13.14 -13.00
C ALA A 363 -12.69 13.20 -13.98
N SER A 364 -12.89 12.16 -14.78
CA SER A 364 -13.95 12.13 -15.79
C SER A 364 -14.27 10.71 -16.27
N VAL A 365 -15.49 10.56 -16.78
CA VAL A 365 -15.95 9.37 -17.51
C VAL A 365 -16.05 9.71 -19.00
N VAL A 366 -15.41 8.92 -19.84
CA VAL A 366 -15.47 9.01 -21.30
C VAL A 366 -16.31 7.87 -21.84
N PHE A 367 -17.46 8.21 -22.42
CA PHE A 367 -18.33 7.31 -23.16
C PHE A 367 -17.82 7.10 -24.58
N ASN A 368 -17.86 5.86 -25.06
CA ASN A 368 -17.43 5.44 -26.40
C ASN A 368 -16.05 6.04 -26.76
N PRO A 369 -14.99 5.78 -25.98
CA PRO A 369 -13.70 6.43 -26.14
C PRO A 369 -13.03 6.04 -27.46
N TYR A 370 -12.31 6.98 -28.10
CA TYR A 370 -11.24 6.59 -29.01
C TYR A 370 -10.10 5.98 -28.19
N TRP A 371 -9.46 4.94 -28.71
CA TRP A 371 -8.23 4.44 -28.13
C TRP A 371 -7.03 5.00 -28.88
N ASN A 372 -6.33 5.96 -28.29
CA ASN A 372 -5.00 6.36 -28.76
C ASN A 372 -3.99 5.34 -28.25
N VAL A 373 -3.39 4.57 -29.16
CA VAL A 373 -2.53 3.44 -28.78
C VAL A 373 -1.20 3.98 -28.22
N PRO A 374 -0.82 3.61 -26.99
CA PRO A 374 0.50 3.93 -26.45
C PRO A 374 1.62 3.41 -27.35
N ILE A 375 2.70 4.17 -27.49
CA ILE A 375 3.83 3.84 -28.37
C ILE A 375 4.35 2.42 -28.10
N SER A 376 4.49 2.05 -26.82
CA SER A 376 4.98 0.73 -26.42
C SER A 376 4.07 -0.41 -26.93
N ILE A 377 2.75 -0.27 -26.81
CA ILE A 377 1.76 -1.24 -27.29
C ILE A 377 1.73 -1.28 -28.82
N MET A 378 1.77 -0.11 -29.46
CA MET A 378 1.85 -0.01 -30.91
C MET A 378 3.03 -0.83 -31.44
N ARG A 379 4.23 -0.57 -30.89
CA ARG A 379 5.48 -1.21 -31.30
C ARG A 379 5.53 -2.70 -31.00
N LYS A 380 5.11 -3.11 -29.80
CA LYS A 380 5.27 -4.50 -29.31
C LYS A 380 4.13 -5.43 -29.70
N ASP A 381 2.91 -4.91 -29.85
CA ASP A 381 1.72 -5.76 -29.94
C ASP A 381 0.94 -5.57 -31.27
N ILE A 382 0.92 -4.37 -31.84
CA ILE A 382 0.09 -4.05 -33.01
C ILE A 382 0.87 -4.12 -34.32
N LEU A 383 1.99 -3.40 -34.41
CA LEU A 383 2.79 -3.37 -35.64
C LEU A 383 3.26 -4.76 -36.07
N PRO A 384 3.70 -5.68 -35.18
CA PRO A 384 4.03 -7.05 -35.59
C PRO A 384 2.87 -7.78 -36.28
N LYS A 385 1.63 -7.56 -35.82
CA LYS A 385 0.43 -8.15 -36.45
C LYS A 385 0.11 -7.50 -37.79
N ALA A 386 0.27 -6.19 -37.90
CA ALA A 386 0.07 -5.46 -39.16
C ALA A 386 1.13 -5.82 -40.23
N ARG A 387 2.36 -6.12 -39.82
CA ARG A 387 3.43 -6.63 -40.71
C ARG A 387 3.07 -7.99 -41.31
N TYR A 388 2.51 -8.88 -40.49
CA TYR A 388 2.11 -10.23 -40.91
C TYR A 388 0.80 -10.21 -41.73
N ASP A 389 -0.15 -9.37 -41.33
CA ASP A 389 -1.48 -9.28 -41.94
C ASP A 389 -1.85 -7.82 -42.23
N ARG A 390 -1.77 -7.45 -43.51
CA ARG A 390 -2.03 -6.08 -43.99
C ARG A 390 -3.48 -5.62 -43.73
N GLY A 391 -4.42 -6.55 -43.62
CA GLY A 391 -5.82 -6.26 -43.32
C GLY A 391 -6.10 -6.08 -41.82
N TYR A 392 -5.14 -6.40 -40.94
CA TYR A 392 -5.33 -6.37 -39.48
C TYR A 392 -5.85 -5.03 -38.99
N LEU A 393 -5.23 -3.91 -39.40
CA LEU A 393 -5.61 -2.58 -38.93
C LEU A 393 -7.02 -2.20 -39.39
N TYR A 394 -7.38 -2.53 -40.63
CA TYR A 394 -8.71 -2.26 -41.17
C TYR A 394 -9.79 -3.07 -40.44
N ARG A 395 -9.59 -4.39 -40.29
CA ARG A 395 -10.58 -5.30 -39.64
C ARG A 395 -10.77 -5.02 -38.14
N ASN A 396 -9.80 -4.34 -37.52
CA ASN A 396 -9.83 -3.93 -36.11
C ASN A 396 -10.06 -2.42 -35.92
N ASP A 397 -10.54 -1.71 -36.94
CA ASP A 397 -10.97 -0.31 -36.86
C ASP A 397 -9.89 0.70 -36.42
N PHE A 398 -8.63 0.39 -36.73
CA PHE A 398 -7.53 1.33 -36.55
C PHE A 398 -7.48 2.38 -37.66
N ARG A 399 -6.90 3.53 -37.33
CA ARG A 399 -6.50 4.60 -38.24
C ARG A 399 -5.05 4.97 -37.94
N VAL A 400 -4.31 5.26 -39.00
CA VAL A 400 -2.95 5.81 -38.90
C VAL A 400 -3.07 7.32 -38.97
N ILE A 401 -2.54 8.01 -37.97
CA ILE A 401 -2.59 9.46 -37.86
C ILE A 401 -1.16 10.01 -37.89
N ARG A 402 -0.94 11.10 -38.63
CA ARG A 402 0.40 11.65 -38.89
C ARG A 402 1.19 11.88 -37.60
N SER A 403 0.62 12.56 -36.61
CA SER A 403 1.29 12.87 -35.35
C SER A 403 0.28 13.13 -34.22
N TRP A 404 0.75 13.33 -32.99
CA TRP A 404 -0.10 13.74 -31.86
C TRP A 404 -0.72 15.13 -32.05
N THR A 405 -0.02 16.02 -32.76
CA THR A 405 -0.45 17.39 -33.06
C THR A 405 -1.24 17.52 -34.36
N SER A 406 -1.41 16.43 -35.11
CA SER A 406 -2.15 16.40 -36.37
C SER A 406 -3.39 15.50 -36.30
N SER A 407 -4.43 15.89 -37.04
CA SER A 407 -5.62 15.09 -37.31
C SER A 407 -5.57 14.37 -38.66
N GLU A 408 -4.53 14.63 -39.47
CA GLU A 408 -4.34 14.04 -40.80
C GLU A 408 -4.26 12.51 -40.72
N GLN A 409 -5.14 11.85 -41.48
CA GLN A 409 -5.19 10.40 -41.55
C GLN A 409 -4.35 9.92 -42.74
N ILE A 410 -3.35 9.09 -42.45
CA ILE A 410 -2.58 8.41 -43.49
C ILE A 410 -3.37 7.17 -43.95
N PRO A 411 -3.68 7.01 -45.24
CA PRO A 411 -4.38 5.83 -45.72
C PRO A 411 -3.55 4.56 -45.45
N ILE A 412 -4.15 3.55 -44.84
CA ILE A 412 -3.43 2.32 -44.43
C ILE A 412 -2.76 1.62 -45.62
N HIS A 413 -3.36 1.70 -46.81
CA HIS A 413 -2.86 1.04 -48.02
C HIS A 413 -1.63 1.72 -48.64
N THR A 414 -1.31 2.97 -48.26
CA THR A 414 -0.12 3.68 -48.78
C THR A 414 1.15 3.32 -48.01
N ILE A 415 1.05 2.52 -46.94
CA ILE A 415 2.18 2.10 -46.12
C ILE A 415 2.56 0.66 -46.50
N ASP A 416 3.81 0.41 -46.89
CA ASP A 416 4.29 -0.98 -47.07
C ASP A 416 4.59 -1.61 -45.70
N TRP A 417 3.59 -2.29 -45.16
CA TRP A 417 3.66 -2.92 -43.85
C TRP A 417 4.75 -4.00 -43.73
N ARG A 418 5.23 -4.63 -44.81
CA ARG A 418 6.25 -5.69 -44.70
C ARG A 418 7.59 -5.17 -44.16
N ILE A 419 7.93 -3.95 -44.58
CA ILE A 419 9.21 -3.29 -44.29
C ILE A 419 9.09 -2.28 -43.15
N VAL A 420 7.92 -2.15 -42.50
CA VAL A 420 7.75 -1.25 -41.36
C VAL A 420 8.68 -1.66 -40.21
N ASN A 421 9.56 -0.73 -39.83
CA ASN A 421 10.33 -0.82 -38.60
C ASN A 421 9.48 -0.30 -37.43
N ALA A 422 9.15 -1.16 -36.48
CA ALA A 422 8.35 -0.78 -35.32
C ALA A 422 9.01 0.33 -34.48
N LYS A 423 10.33 0.31 -34.32
CA LYS A 423 11.04 1.33 -33.51
C LYS A 423 10.98 2.72 -34.14
N ALA A 424 11.06 2.80 -35.47
CA ALA A 424 11.09 4.06 -36.21
C ALA A 424 9.75 4.43 -36.88
N PHE A 425 8.64 3.78 -36.52
CA PHE A 425 7.34 4.06 -37.12
C PHE A 425 6.90 5.51 -36.80
N PRO A 426 6.77 6.40 -37.81
CA PRO A 426 6.67 7.84 -37.59
C PRO A 426 5.25 8.32 -37.27
N TYR A 427 4.27 7.41 -37.27
CA TYR A 427 2.86 7.70 -37.11
C TYR A 427 2.33 7.14 -35.78
N ARG A 428 1.16 7.63 -35.36
CA ARG A 428 0.42 7.03 -34.25
C ARG A 428 -0.78 6.23 -34.74
N LEU A 429 -1.17 5.23 -33.96
CA LEU A 429 -2.38 4.46 -34.20
C LEU A 429 -3.50 4.93 -33.27
N ARG A 430 -4.70 5.06 -33.84
CA ARG A 430 -5.92 5.34 -33.08
C ARG A 430 -7.01 4.36 -33.48
N GLN A 431 -7.60 3.66 -32.51
CA GLN A 431 -8.76 2.81 -32.73
C GLN A 431 -10.06 3.61 -32.55
N LYS A 432 -11.02 3.38 -33.45
CA LYS A 432 -12.33 4.03 -33.38
C LYS A 432 -13.19 3.47 -32.24
N PRO A 433 -14.14 4.24 -31.69
CA PRO A 433 -15.17 3.72 -30.80
C PRO A 433 -15.97 2.60 -31.47
N GLY A 434 -16.36 1.58 -30.70
CA GLY A 434 -17.17 0.47 -31.20
C GLY A 434 -16.96 -0.82 -30.41
N LYS A 435 -17.67 -1.89 -30.79
CA LYS A 435 -17.65 -3.19 -30.08
C LYS A 435 -16.27 -3.84 -30.00
N LYS A 436 -15.35 -3.51 -30.92
CA LYS A 436 -13.98 -4.05 -30.97
C LYS A 436 -12.94 -3.16 -30.29
N ASN A 437 -13.36 -1.99 -29.79
CA ASN A 437 -12.43 -1.04 -29.19
C ASN A 437 -11.80 -1.63 -27.93
N ALA A 438 -10.47 -1.60 -27.81
CA ALA A 438 -9.76 -2.21 -26.68
C ALA A 438 -10.12 -1.59 -25.32
N LEU A 439 -10.61 -0.34 -25.31
CA LEU A 439 -11.11 0.36 -24.11
C LEU A 439 -12.60 0.09 -23.82
N GLY A 440 -13.28 -0.72 -24.63
CA GLY A 440 -14.71 -0.95 -24.50
C GLY A 440 -15.52 0.34 -24.66
N ARG A 441 -16.57 0.47 -23.86
CA ARG A 441 -17.53 1.60 -23.91
C ARG A 441 -17.22 2.73 -22.93
N PHE A 442 -16.42 2.48 -21.91
CA PHE A 442 -16.16 3.44 -20.83
C PHE A 442 -14.65 3.55 -20.56
N LYS A 443 -14.16 4.78 -20.39
CA LYS A 443 -12.82 5.06 -19.87
C LYS A 443 -12.94 6.04 -18.72
N PHE A 444 -12.30 5.73 -17.60
CA PHE A 444 -12.24 6.58 -16.41
C PHE A 444 -10.85 7.21 -16.35
N ASN A 445 -10.78 8.51 -16.54
CA ASN A 445 -9.50 9.21 -16.46
C ASN A 445 -9.14 9.43 -15.00
N ILE A 446 -7.94 8.98 -14.62
CA ILE A 446 -7.32 9.27 -13.34
C ILE A 446 -6.04 10.07 -13.63
N PRO A 447 -5.86 11.29 -13.11
CA PRO A 447 -4.64 12.07 -13.38
C PRO A 447 -3.39 11.36 -12.84
N ASN A 448 -2.38 11.12 -13.70
CA ASN A 448 -1.09 10.52 -13.35
C ASN A 448 -0.08 10.64 -14.52
N ASP A 449 1.21 10.50 -14.20
CA ASP A 449 2.32 10.59 -15.16
C ASP A 449 2.60 9.27 -15.91
N ASN A 450 1.92 8.19 -15.53
CA ASN A 450 2.13 6.84 -16.07
C ASN A 450 1.13 6.47 -17.19
N SER A 451 0.27 7.41 -17.61
CA SER A 451 -0.81 7.16 -18.59
C SER A 451 -1.77 6.01 -18.19
N ILE A 452 -1.95 5.78 -16.89
CA ILE A 452 -2.85 4.75 -16.36
C ILE A 452 -4.29 5.27 -16.31
N TYR A 453 -5.25 4.39 -16.55
CA TYR A 453 -6.68 4.65 -16.43
C TYR A 453 -7.42 3.35 -16.14
N LEU A 454 -8.65 3.47 -15.64
CA LEU A 454 -9.60 2.35 -15.61
C LEU A 454 -10.41 2.38 -16.90
N HIS A 455 -10.80 1.22 -17.41
CA HIS A 455 -11.63 1.16 -18.62
C HIS A 455 -12.43 -0.14 -18.73
N ASP A 456 -13.44 -0.11 -19.60
CA ASP A 456 -14.18 -1.29 -20.02
C ASP A 456 -13.36 -2.17 -20.97
N THR A 457 -13.83 -3.35 -21.35
CA THR A 457 -13.15 -4.19 -22.33
C THR A 457 -14.13 -5.09 -23.10
N PRO A 458 -13.90 -5.33 -24.40
CA PRO A 458 -14.66 -6.33 -25.14
C PRO A 458 -14.32 -7.77 -24.72
N ALA A 459 -13.16 -7.98 -24.09
CA ALA A 459 -12.69 -9.30 -23.66
C ALA A 459 -13.26 -9.72 -22.30
N LYS A 460 -14.59 -9.70 -22.14
CA LYS A 460 -15.28 -9.97 -20.88
C LYS A 460 -15.01 -11.36 -20.30
N SER A 461 -14.78 -12.36 -21.14
CA SER A 461 -14.47 -13.73 -20.70
C SER A 461 -13.20 -13.86 -19.87
N LEU A 462 -12.30 -12.86 -19.90
CA LEU A 462 -11.08 -12.86 -19.10
C LEU A 462 -11.35 -12.62 -17.61
N PHE A 463 -12.50 -12.07 -17.21
CA PHE A 463 -12.88 -11.93 -15.80
C PHE A 463 -13.24 -13.27 -15.14
N ASN A 464 -13.44 -14.34 -15.94
CA ASN A 464 -13.65 -15.70 -15.46
C ASN A 464 -12.33 -16.45 -15.19
N LYS A 465 -11.18 -15.79 -15.32
CA LYS A 465 -9.87 -16.37 -15.00
C LYS A 465 -9.51 -16.07 -13.54
N ASP A 466 -8.85 -17.04 -12.92
CA ASP A 466 -8.34 -16.90 -11.54
C ASP A 466 -7.19 -15.88 -11.53
N GLU A 467 -6.21 -16.04 -12.41
CA GLU A 467 -5.15 -15.05 -12.63
C GLU A 467 -5.60 -14.03 -13.67
N ARG A 468 -5.59 -12.73 -13.32
CA ARG A 468 -6.10 -11.64 -14.18
C ARG A 468 -5.05 -10.56 -14.50
N ALA A 469 -3.77 -10.93 -14.51
CA ALA A 469 -2.65 -10.08 -14.90
C ALA A 469 -2.41 -10.10 -16.44
N PHE A 470 -3.37 -9.62 -17.24
CA PHE A 470 -3.31 -9.70 -18.72
C PHE A 470 -3.08 -8.37 -19.44
N SER A 471 -3.12 -7.25 -18.73
CA SER A 471 -3.08 -5.92 -19.33
C SER A 471 -1.64 -5.44 -19.60
N SER A 472 -1.51 -4.21 -20.09
CA SER A 472 -0.23 -3.50 -20.27
C SER A 472 -0.05 -2.38 -19.24
N GLY A 473 -0.72 -2.46 -18.08
CA GLY A 473 -0.60 -1.54 -16.95
C GLY A 473 -1.94 -0.91 -16.54
N CYS A 474 -2.81 -0.58 -17.50
CA CYS A 474 -4.15 -0.06 -17.22
C CYS A 474 -5.07 -1.13 -16.58
N ILE A 475 -6.15 -0.69 -15.94
CA ILE A 475 -7.05 -1.55 -15.20
C ILE A 475 -8.34 -1.73 -16.01
N ARG A 476 -8.70 -2.97 -16.33
CA ARG A 476 -10.00 -3.26 -16.97
C ARG A 476 -11.01 -3.63 -15.89
N VAL A 477 -12.22 -3.08 -15.97
CA VAL A 477 -13.27 -3.26 -14.95
C VAL A 477 -14.41 -4.10 -15.54
N GLU A 478 -14.85 -5.13 -14.79
CA GLU A 478 -15.95 -6.01 -15.21
C GLU A 478 -17.27 -5.24 -15.30
N HIS A 479 -17.67 -4.60 -14.20
CA HIS A 479 -18.87 -3.77 -14.07
C HIS A 479 -18.59 -2.29 -14.39
N ALA A 480 -17.91 -2.05 -15.51
CA ALA A 480 -17.51 -0.69 -15.92
C ALA A 480 -18.71 0.23 -16.19
N ASP A 481 -19.87 -0.30 -16.58
CA ASP A 481 -21.04 0.52 -16.85
C ASP A 481 -21.80 0.90 -15.57
N ASP A 482 -21.83 0.02 -14.57
CA ASP A 482 -22.34 0.34 -13.21
C ASP A 482 -21.44 1.37 -12.53
N LEU A 483 -20.12 1.19 -12.62
CA LEU A 483 -19.16 2.18 -12.11
C LEU A 483 -19.37 3.56 -12.75
N ALA A 484 -19.63 3.61 -14.06
CA ALA A 484 -19.94 4.87 -14.74
C ALA A 484 -21.25 5.50 -14.25
N MET A 485 -22.31 4.69 -14.04
CA MET A 485 -23.58 5.16 -13.49
C MET A 485 -23.38 5.77 -12.10
N ILE A 486 -22.79 5.01 -11.17
CA ILE A 486 -22.61 5.39 -9.77
C ILE A 486 -21.78 6.67 -9.65
N LEU A 487 -20.64 6.76 -10.35
CA LEU A 487 -19.77 7.94 -10.26
C LEU A 487 -20.43 9.20 -10.82
N LEU A 488 -21.21 9.09 -11.90
CA LEU A 488 -21.86 10.24 -12.52
C LEU A 488 -23.06 10.72 -11.70
N THR A 489 -23.88 9.81 -11.17
CA THR A 489 -25.01 10.16 -10.31
C THR A 489 -24.52 10.78 -9.00
N TYR A 490 -23.47 10.23 -8.40
CA TYR A 490 -22.81 10.83 -7.23
C TYR A 490 -22.17 12.20 -7.54
N SER A 491 -21.88 12.51 -8.81
CA SER A 491 -21.43 13.84 -9.27
C SER A 491 -22.59 14.78 -9.68
N GLY A 492 -23.85 14.38 -9.46
CA GLY A 492 -25.04 15.18 -9.73
C GLY A 492 -25.62 15.05 -11.14
N VAL A 493 -25.14 14.09 -11.95
CA VAL A 493 -25.71 13.80 -13.27
C VAL A 493 -26.92 12.88 -13.09
N THR A 494 -28.09 13.24 -13.63
CA THR A 494 -29.29 12.39 -13.48
C THR A 494 -29.13 11.04 -14.17
N GLU A 495 -29.74 9.99 -13.63
CA GLU A 495 -29.72 8.65 -14.23
C GLU A 495 -30.25 8.65 -15.68
N GLN A 496 -31.34 9.39 -15.92
CA GLN A 496 -31.88 9.59 -17.28
C GLN A 496 -30.80 10.10 -18.23
N ARG A 497 -30.02 11.10 -17.80
CA ARG A 497 -28.94 11.65 -18.62
C ARG A 497 -27.82 10.64 -18.86
N VAL A 498 -27.45 9.86 -17.86
CA VAL A 498 -26.46 8.79 -18.03
C VAL A 498 -26.97 7.76 -19.06
N ASN A 499 -28.22 7.35 -18.97
CA ASN A 499 -28.83 6.39 -19.90
C ASN A 499 -28.89 6.94 -21.34
N GLU A 500 -29.23 8.22 -21.53
CA GLU A 500 -29.13 8.88 -22.84
C GLU A 500 -27.70 8.85 -23.41
N LEU A 501 -26.68 9.05 -22.57
CA LEU A 501 -25.28 8.99 -22.98
C LEU A 501 -24.86 7.55 -23.34
N LYS A 502 -25.32 6.55 -22.56
CA LYS A 502 -25.11 5.11 -22.84
C LYS A 502 -25.76 4.70 -24.17
N ALA A 503 -26.85 5.32 -24.59
CA ALA A 503 -27.51 5.00 -25.87
C ALA A 503 -26.78 5.57 -27.10
N ARG A 504 -25.93 6.60 -26.92
CA ARG A 504 -25.20 7.23 -28.03
C ARG A 504 -24.02 6.37 -28.50
N THR A 505 -23.62 6.58 -29.74
CA THR A 505 -22.42 5.98 -30.37
C THR A 505 -21.23 6.95 -30.43
N LYS A 506 -21.49 8.26 -30.34
CA LYS A 506 -20.45 9.29 -30.37
C LYS A 506 -19.72 9.36 -29.03
N THR A 507 -18.43 9.69 -29.10
CA THR A 507 -17.60 9.93 -27.91
C THR A 507 -18.11 11.14 -27.13
N LYS A 508 -18.23 11.01 -25.81
CA LYS A 508 -18.52 12.15 -24.92
C LYS A 508 -17.77 11.98 -23.61
N THR A 509 -17.14 13.05 -23.16
CA THR A 509 -16.51 13.14 -21.84
C THR A 509 -17.40 13.93 -20.91
N ILE A 510 -17.59 13.41 -19.70
CA ILE A 510 -18.27 14.10 -18.58
C ILE A 510 -17.28 14.20 -17.42
N GLY A 511 -17.02 15.42 -16.96
CA GLY A 511 -16.20 15.66 -15.77
C GLY A 511 -16.94 15.27 -14.50
N LEU A 512 -16.21 14.82 -13.49
CA LEU A 512 -16.74 14.53 -12.16
C LEU A 512 -16.47 15.70 -11.22
N ASN A 513 -17.49 16.13 -10.49
CA ASN A 513 -17.38 17.20 -9.48
C ASN A 513 -16.98 16.61 -8.12
N SER A 514 -17.45 15.39 -7.80
CA SER A 514 -17.07 14.65 -6.61
C SER A 514 -15.78 13.87 -6.86
N ARG A 515 -14.68 14.30 -6.21
CA ARG A 515 -13.34 13.72 -6.40
C ARG A 515 -13.15 12.45 -5.56
N VAL A 516 -13.78 11.36 -5.99
CA VAL A 516 -13.54 10.02 -5.44
C VAL A 516 -12.04 9.72 -5.55
N LYS A 517 -11.40 9.45 -4.39
CA LYS A 517 -9.98 9.06 -4.35
C LYS A 517 -9.80 7.69 -5.00
N VAL A 518 -8.69 7.50 -5.70
CA VAL A 518 -8.35 6.20 -6.31
C VAL A 518 -7.07 5.70 -5.66
N HIS A 519 -7.10 4.50 -5.10
CA HIS A 519 -5.93 3.84 -4.55
C HIS A 519 -5.65 2.55 -5.32
N LEU A 520 -4.51 2.48 -6.00
CA LEU A 520 -4.00 1.25 -6.59
C LEU A 520 -2.99 0.66 -5.59
N ILE A 521 -3.44 -0.32 -4.82
CA ILE A 521 -2.70 -0.89 -3.71
C ILE A 521 -2.23 -2.31 -4.04
N TYR A 522 -1.36 -2.82 -3.19
CA TYR A 522 -0.84 -4.18 -3.30
C TYR A 522 -0.76 -4.80 -1.91
N GLN A 523 -1.84 -5.50 -1.54
CA GLN A 523 -1.91 -6.27 -0.31
C GLN A 523 -2.09 -7.74 -0.62
N THR A 524 -1.12 -8.56 -0.19
CA THR A 524 -1.09 -10.01 -0.39
C THR A 524 -1.51 -10.78 0.86
N ALA A 525 -1.68 -10.09 1.98
CA ALA A 525 -2.26 -10.64 3.20
C ALA A 525 -3.05 -9.55 3.94
N TRP A 526 -4.23 -9.88 4.46
CA TRP A 526 -5.06 -8.98 5.27
C TRP A 526 -6.05 -9.78 6.11
N VAL A 527 -6.73 -9.12 7.04
CA VAL A 527 -7.88 -9.68 7.76
C VAL A 527 -9.14 -9.01 7.22
N ASP A 528 -10.14 -9.79 6.85
CA ASP A 528 -11.42 -9.28 6.36
C ASP A 528 -12.36 -8.87 7.52
N ASN A 529 -13.55 -8.37 7.17
CA ASN A 529 -14.53 -7.89 8.15
C ASN A 529 -15.13 -9.02 9.01
N GLN A 530 -14.91 -10.28 8.64
CA GLN A 530 -15.32 -11.46 9.37
C GLN A 530 -14.22 -11.95 10.32
N GLY A 531 -13.08 -11.25 10.39
CA GLY A 531 -11.93 -11.64 11.21
C GLY A 531 -11.07 -12.72 10.56
N GLN A 532 -11.35 -13.10 9.31
CA GLN A 532 -10.64 -14.18 8.65
C GLN A 532 -9.41 -13.67 7.90
N VAL A 533 -8.30 -14.38 8.09
CA VAL A 533 -7.06 -14.06 7.37
C VAL A 533 -7.22 -14.43 5.89
N ASN A 534 -6.83 -13.53 5.01
CA ASN A 534 -6.84 -13.72 3.57
C ASN A 534 -5.41 -13.61 3.04
N PHE A 535 -5.09 -14.39 1.99
CA PHE A 535 -3.81 -14.35 1.29
C PHE A 535 -4.01 -14.30 -0.23
N ARG A 536 -3.04 -13.75 -0.97
CA ARG A 536 -3.04 -13.75 -2.44
C ARG A 536 -1.67 -14.08 -2.99
N ASP A 537 -1.65 -14.65 -4.20
CA ASP A 537 -0.42 -14.89 -4.96
C ASP A 537 0.34 -13.56 -5.16
N ASP A 538 1.66 -13.58 -5.02
CA ASP A 538 2.53 -12.42 -5.21
C ASP A 538 2.79 -12.15 -6.70
N VAL A 539 1.78 -11.63 -7.39
CA VAL A 539 1.71 -11.41 -8.86
C VAL A 539 2.94 -10.71 -9.43
N TYR A 540 3.52 -9.75 -8.70
CA TYR A 540 4.68 -8.96 -9.14
C TYR A 540 5.98 -9.27 -8.38
N SER A 541 5.99 -10.28 -7.51
CA SER A 541 7.15 -10.68 -6.73
C SER A 541 7.65 -9.57 -5.78
N TYR A 542 6.73 -8.86 -5.14
CA TYR A 542 7.00 -7.77 -4.21
C TYR A 542 7.11 -8.19 -2.75
N ASP A 543 6.76 -9.43 -2.41
CA ASP A 543 6.84 -9.95 -1.05
C ASP A 543 8.22 -10.54 -0.72
N ARG A 544 9.09 -10.69 -1.72
CA ARG A 544 10.46 -11.21 -1.57
C ARG A 544 11.47 -10.07 -1.71
N MET A 545 12.44 -10.05 -0.81
CA MET A 545 13.60 -9.17 -0.94
C MET A 545 14.50 -9.67 -2.07
N SER A 546 14.98 -8.77 -2.93
CA SER A 546 15.90 -9.11 -4.02
C SER A 546 16.92 -7.99 -4.19
N GLU A 547 18.22 -8.29 -4.27
CA GLU A 547 19.28 -7.29 -4.51
C GLU A 547 19.05 -6.50 -5.82
N MET A 548 18.43 -7.11 -6.84
CA MET A 548 18.04 -6.40 -8.07
C MET A 548 16.99 -5.30 -7.83
N SER A 549 16.14 -5.47 -6.81
CA SER A 549 15.09 -4.51 -6.45
C SER A 549 15.64 -3.22 -5.84
N GLN A 550 16.85 -3.25 -5.30
CA GLN A 550 17.50 -2.10 -4.66
C GLN A 550 18.17 -1.16 -5.68
N LYS A 551 18.52 -1.66 -6.88
CA LYS A 551 19.24 -0.90 -7.91
C LYS A 551 18.37 -0.37 -9.03
N GLU A 552 17.19 -0.93 -9.21
CA GLU A 552 16.27 -0.48 -10.24
C GLU A 552 15.21 0.39 -9.57
N GLU A 553 15.09 1.64 -9.99
CA GLU A 553 13.94 2.53 -9.74
C GLU A 553 12.65 1.95 -10.41
N LYS A 554 12.42 0.64 -10.27
CA LYS A 554 11.35 -0.13 -10.90
C LYS A 554 9.95 0.18 -10.36
N PHE A 555 9.85 1.10 -9.43
CA PHE A 555 8.62 1.41 -8.71
C PHE A 555 7.90 2.65 -9.22
N THR A 556 8.62 3.57 -9.88
CA THR A 556 8.06 4.66 -10.69
C THR A 556 9.24 5.44 -11.28
N ILE A 557 9.71 5.10 -12.49
CA ILE A 557 10.41 6.11 -13.31
C ILE A 557 9.51 6.43 -14.49
N ILE A 558 8.93 7.62 -14.38
CA ILE A 558 8.81 8.64 -15.42
C ILE A 558 9.34 8.16 -16.79
N TYR A 559 8.45 7.98 -17.75
CA TYR A 559 8.87 8.07 -19.15
C TYR A 559 9.28 9.52 -19.38
N HIS A 560 10.57 9.85 -19.28
CA HIS A 560 11.05 11.08 -19.90
C HIS A 560 10.86 10.93 -21.41
N GLU A 561 10.21 11.94 -21.99
CA GLU A 561 9.71 12.00 -23.37
C GLU A 561 10.75 11.72 -24.45
#